data_AF-A0A3T0KZT0-F1
#
_entry.id   AF-A0A3T0KZT0-F1
#
_cell.length_a   1.000
_cell.length_b   1.000
_cell.length_c   1.000
_cell.angle_alpha   90.00
_cell.angle_beta   90.00
_cell.angle_gamma   90.00
#
_symmetry.space_group_name_H-M   'P 1'
#
loop_
_entity.id
_entity.type
_entity.pdbx_description
1 polymer ?
#
loop_
_entity_poly.entity_id
_entity_poly.type
_entity_poly.pdbx_seq_one_letter_code
_entity_poly.pdbx_strand_id
1 'polypeptide(L)' 'MKFEILNKIMFGIFELFILFVAIFALVTTFMSNPLVSTVIFFFLIYFAYYLAIKYFMEE' A
#
# COMPACT_ATOMS: atom_id res chain seq x y z
N MET A 1 19.42 -12.11 16.70
CA MET A 1 18.98 -11.45 15.45
C MET A 1 18.91 -9.95 15.73
N LYS A 2 19.52 -9.09 14.92
CA LYS A 2 19.49 -7.63 15.14
C LYS A 2 18.06 -7.13 15.00
N PHE A 3 17.57 -6.33 15.96
CA PHE A 3 16.20 -5.79 15.98
C PHE A 3 15.82 -5.06 14.68
N GLU A 4 16.82 -4.45 14.02
CA GLU A 4 16.68 -3.78 12.72
C GLU A 4 16.18 -4.70 11.59
N ILE A 5 16.59 -5.97 11.58
CA ILE A 5 16.18 -6.94 10.56
C ILE A 5 14.71 -7.35 10.79
N LEU A 6 14.32 -7.53 12.06
CA LEU A 6 12.94 -7.86 12.42
C LEU A 6 11.98 -6.74 11.96
N ASN A 7 12.35 -5.47 12.22
CA ASN A 7 11.53 -4.32 11.83
C ASN A 7 11.35 -4.21 10.30
N LYS A 8 12.40 -4.46 9.52
CA LYS A 8 12.32 -4.46 8.05
C LYS A 8 11.41 -5.57 7.53
N ILE A 9 11.49 -6.77 8.11
CA ILE A 9 10.61 -7.89 7.73
C ILE A 9 9.15 -7.58 8.09
N MET A 10 8.90 -7.04 9.29
CA MET A 10 7.56 -6.64 9.71
C MET A 10 6.98 -5.56 8.80
N PHE A 11 7.79 -4.60 8.37
CA PHE A 11 7.37 -3.57 7.43
C PHE A 11 7.00 -4.16 6.06
N GLY A 12 7.83 -5.07 5.51
CA GLY A 12 7.52 -5.73 4.24
C GLY A 12 6.23 -6.55 4.29
N ILE A 13 5.98 -7.25 5.41
CA ILE A 13 4.73 -7.99 5.62
C ILE A 13 3.53 -7.03 5.68
N PHE A 14 3.69 -5.90 6.39
CA PHE A 14 2.66 -4.88 6.50
C PHE A 14 2.30 -4.25 5.14
N GLU A 15 3.30 -3.97 4.31
CA GLU A 15 3.11 -3.42 2.97
C GLU A 15 2.35 -4.39 2.05
N LEU A 16 2.73 -5.68 2.07
CA LEU A 16 2.00 -6.72 1.33
C LEU A 16 0.53 -6.84 1.78
N PHE A 17 0.27 -6.71 3.07
CA PHE A 17 -1.09 -6.72 3.61
C PHE A 17 -1.92 -5.52 3.10
N ILE A 18 -1.35 -4.32 3.10
CA ILE A 18 -2.01 -3.13 2.56
C ILE A 18 -2.33 -3.31 1.08
N LEU A 19 -1.38 -3.81 0.28
CA LEU A 19 -1.59 -4.04 -1.15
C LEU A 19 -2.74 -5.03 -1.40
N PHE A 20 -2.82 -6.10 -0.61
CA PHE A 20 -3.91 -7.06 -0.71
C PHE A 20 -5.29 -6.42 -0.42
N VAL A 21 -5.40 -5.68 0.68
CA VAL A 21 -6.64 -4.97 1.06
C VAL A 21 -7.03 -3.92 0.01
N ALA A 22 -6.04 -3.20 -0.53
CA ALA A 22 -6.23 -2.20 -1.56
C ALA A 22 -6.83 -2.79 -2.85
N ILE A 23 -6.33 -3.95 -3.31
CA ILE A 23 -6.88 -4.65 -4.47
C ILE A 23 -8.34 -5.04 -4.22
N PHE A 24 -8.64 -5.61 -3.06
CA PHE A 24 -10.02 -6.00 -2.73
C PHE A 24 -10.97 -4.79 -2.71
N ALA A 25 -10.56 -3.69 -2.09
CA ALA A 25 -11.34 -2.45 -2.05
C ALA A 25 -11.55 -1.86 -3.45
N LEU A 26 -10.55 -1.91 -4.32
CA LEU A 26 -10.64 -1.43 -5.70
C LEU A 26 -11.61 -2.26 -6.53
N VAL A 27 -11.50 -3.59 -6.48
CA VAL A 27 -12.37 -4.50 -7.24
C VAL A 27 -13.82 -4.35 -6.80
N THR A 28 -14.08 -4.41 -5.48
CA THR A 28 -15.43 -4.28 -4.93
C THR A 28 -16.07 -2.92 -5.27
N THR A 29 -15.29 -1.84 -5.18
CA THR A 29 -15.78 -0.50 -5.53
C THR A 29 -15.97 -0.36 -7.03
N PHE A 30 -15.09 -0.95 -7.87
CA PHE A 30 -15.22 -0.87 -9.32
C PHE A 30 -16.51 -1.52 -9.82
N MET A 31 -16.90 -2.65 -9.21
CA MET A 31 -18.15 -3.34 -9.54
C MET A 31 -19.40 -2.51 -9.24
N SER A 32 -19.31 -1.56 -8.29
CA SER A 32 -20.45 -0.74 -7.85
C SER A 32 -20.44 0.68 -8.44
N ASN A 33 -19.27 1.33 -8.42
CA ASN A 33 -19.06 2.69 -8.90
C ASN A 33 -17.62 2.82 -9.46
N PRO A 34 -17.44 2.64 -10.79
CA PRO A 34 -16.13 2.70 -11.43
C PRO A 34 -15.38 4.01 -11.21
N LEU A 35 -16.07 5.16 -11.22
CA LEU A 35 -15.45 6.48 -11.06
C LEU A 35 -14.84 6.64 -9.67
N VAL A 36 -15.55 6.20 -8.63
CA VAL A 36 -15.04 6.23 -7.25
C VAL A 36 -13.84 5.29 -7.11
N SER A 37 -13.88 4.12 -7.74
CA SER A 37 -12.73 3.20 -7.77
C SER A 37 -11.51 3.84 -8.43
N THR A 38 -11.67 4.60 -9.52
CA THR A 38 -10.57 5.35 -10.15
C THR A 38 -9.96 6.39 -9.21
N VAL A 39 -10.78 7.12 -8.44
CA VAL A 39 -10.28 8.08 -7.44
C VAL A 39 -9.48 7.37 -6.34
N ILE A 40 -10.01 6.26 -5.82
CA ILE A 40 -9.33 5.43 -4.82
C ILE A 40 -8.00 4.89 -5.37
N PHE A 41 -7.97 4.49 -6.63
CA PHE A 41 -6.75 4.01 -7.29
C PHE A 41 -5.66 5.08 -7.33
N PHE A 42 -5.98 6.32 -7.74
CA PHE A 42 -5.01 7.41 -7.73
C PHE A 42 -4.53 7.75 -6.31
N PHE A 43 -5.42 7.74 -5.33
CA PHE A 43 -5.05 7.92 -3.92
C PHE A 43 -4.08 6.83 -3.45
N LEU A 44 -4.34 5.57 -3.80
CA LEU A 44 -3.49 4.43 -3.43
C LEU A 44 -2.11 4.50 -4.08
N ILE A 45 -2.02 4.90 -5.36
CA ILE A 45 -0.72 5.14 -6.02
C ILE A 45 0.07 6.21 -5.26
N TYR A 46 -0.57 7.34 -4.95
CA TYR A 46 0.08 8.41 -4.20
C TYR A 46 0.54 7.95 -2.81
N PHE A 47 -0.32 7.20 -2.11
CA PHE A 47 -0.01 6.65 -0.79
C PHE A 47 1.17 5.66 -0.84
N ALA A 48 1.17 4.72 -1.80
CA ALA A 48 2.27 3.78 -1.99
C ALA A 48 3.57 4.50 -2.34
N TYR A 49 3.52 5.51 -3.20
CA TYR A 49 4.68 6.34 -3.53
C TYR A 49 5.25 7.07 -2.31
N TYR A 50 4.37 7.67 -1.49
CA TYR A 50 4.78 8.33 -0.25
C TYR A 50 5.43 7.35 0.75
N LEU A 51 4.86 6.16 0.92
CA LEU A 51 5.48 5.11 1.74
C LEU A 51 6.83 4.70 1.17
N ALA A 52 6.92 4.51 -0.15
CA ALA A 52 8.16 4.08 -0.78
C ALA A 52 9.30 5.09 -0.56
N ILE A 53 9.02 6.40 -0.66
CA ILE A 53 10.00 7.44 -0.35
C ILE A 53 10.41 7.36 1.12
N LYS A 54 9.43 7.43 2.03
CA LYS A 54 9.67 7.56 3.46
C LYS A 54 10.42 6.37 4.08
N TYR A 55 10.26 5.18 3.51
CA TYR A 55 10.81 3.96 4.09
C TYR A 55 11.96 3.33 3.28
N PHE A 56 12.11 3.65 1.99
CA PHE A 56 13.17 3.08 1.15
C PHE A 56 14.10 4.09 0.49
N MET A 57 13.70 5.36 0.30
CA MET A 57 14.54 6.36 -0.38
C MET A 57 15.15 7.43 0.54
N GLU A 58 14.57 7.65 1.72
CA GLU A 58 15.25 8.42 2.76
C GLU A 58 16.25 7.51 3.48
N GLU A 59 17.55 7.76 3.26
CA GLU A 59 18.63 7.34 4.17
C GLU A 59 18.46 7.96 5.56
#